data_AF-A0A2N4Y3Z0-F1
#
_entry.id   AF-A0A2N4Y3Z0-F1
#
_cell.length_a   1.000
_cell.length_b   1.000
_cell.length_c   1.000
_cell.angle_alpha   90.00
_cell.angle_beta   90.00
_cell.angle_gamma   90.00
#
_symmetry.space_group_name_H-M   'P 1'
#
loop_
_entity.id
_entity.type
_entity.pdbx_description
1 polymer ?
#
loop_
_entity_poly.entity_id
_entity_poly.type
_entity_poly.pdbx_seq_one_letter_code
_entity_poly.pdbx_strand_id
1 'polypeptide(L)'
;MIRISNAALPGSEFDDSDLTEARFTDVSLKEAVFSNVDLGRCLITDANADQMVVRNVAMNAVVMENVVMHTASVTHVDLNGSTIRFASLADTSIAECDLTGMTINGYLVTDLLRLAEEQLLERA
;
A
#
# COMPACT_ATOMS: atom_id res chain seq x y z
N MET A 1 13.07 -13.18 -8.15
CA MET A 1 11.76 -12.58 -8.44
C MET A 1 10.68 -13.61 -8.17
N ILE A 2 9.89 -13.40 -7.11
CA ILE A 2 8.72 -14.22 -6.78
C ILE A 2 7.53 -13.74 -7.62
N ARG A 3 6.71 -14.68 -8.09
CA ARG A 3 5.45 -14.38 -8.78
C ARG A 3 4.35 -15.24 -8.18
N ILE A 4 3.27 -14.59 -7.75
CA ILE A 4 2.08 -15.22 -7.20
C ILE A 4 0.91 -14.74 -8.04
N SER A 5 0.14 -15.69 -8.57
CA SER A 5 -0.99 -15.35 -9.44
C SER A 5 -2.15 -16.30 -9.22
N ASN A 6 -3.39 -15.79 -9.28
CA ASN A 6 -4.62 -16.57 -9.09
C ASN A 6 -4.63 -17.34 -7.76
N ALA A 7 -4.18 -16.71 -6.69
CA ALA A 7 -3.97 -17.36 -5.40
C ALA A 7 -4.80 -16.72 -4.29
N ALA A 8 -5.38 -17.56 -3.44
CA ALA A 8 -6.01 -17.13 -2.19
C ALA A 8 -5.00 -17.28 -1.04
N LEU A 9 -4.62 -16.16 -0.44
CA LEU A 9 -3.70 -16.06 0.69
C LEU A 9 -4.31 -15.28 1.87
N PRO A 10 -5.60 -15.52 2.24
CA PRO A 10 -6.21 -14.76 3.32
C PRO A 10 -5.55 -15.10 4.67
N GLY A 11 -5.31 -14.08 5.49
CA GLY A 11 -4.65 -14.23 6.79
C GLY A 11 -3.21 -14.74 6.71
N SER A 12 -2.59 -14.70 5.53
CA SER A 12 -1.19 -15.11 5.38
C SER A 12 -0.25 -14.12 6.07
N GLU A 13 0.86 -14.63 6.59
CA GLU A 13 1.88 -13.82 7.25
C GLU A 13 3.19 -13.88 6.44
N PHE A 14 3.75 -12.71 6.17
CA PHE A 14 5.07 -12.52 5.58
C PHE A 14 5.91 -11.73 6.60
N ASP A 15 6.97 -12.36 7.09
CA ASP A 15 7.81 -11.82 8.16
C ASP A 15 9.28 -11.96 7.78
N ASP A 16 10.07 -10.91 8.02
CA ASP A 16 11.53 -10.86 7.80
C ASP A 16 11.98 -11.42 6.44
N SER A 17 11.31 -11.02 5.35
CA SER A 17 11.54 -11.58 4.01
C SER A 17 11.85 -10.51 2.95
N ASP A 18 12.64 -10.92 1.96
CA ASP A 18 12.91 -10.13 0.76
C ASP A 18 11.94 -10.55 -0.36
N LEU A 19 10.99 -9.67 -0.65
CA LEU A 19 10.03 -9.78 -1.74
C LEU A 19 10.27 -8.68 -2.78
N THR A 20 11.47 -8.12 -2.85
CA THR A 20 11.83 -7.07 -3.82
C THR A 20 11.49 -7.50 -5.24
N GLU A 21 10.86 -6.60 -6.00
CA GLU A 21 10.38 -6.82 -7.37
C GLU A 21 9.40 -8.00 -7.53
N ALA A 22 8.81 -8.50 -6.45
CA ALA A 22 7.79 -9.54 -6.53
C ALA A 22 6.53 -9.03 -7.26
N ARG A 23 5.78 -9.99 -7.79
CA ARG A 23 4.52 -9.72 -8.48
C ARG A 23 3.37 -10.51 -7.90
N PHE A 24 2.32 -9.80 -7.54
CA PHE A 24 1.05 -10.32 -7.05
C PHE A 24 -0.03 -9.91 -8.04
N THR A 25 -0.64 -10.87 -8.72
CA THR A 25 -1.66 -10.59 -9.75
C THR A 25 -2.88 -11.48 -9.55
N ASP A 26 -4.06 -10.89 -9.45
CA ASP A 26 -5.31 -11.64 -9.17
C ASP A 26 -5.17 -12.51 -7.92
N VAL A 27 -4.87 -11.86 -6.79
CA VAL A 27 -4.66 -12.53 -5.50
C VAL A 27 -5.61 -12.00 -4.44
N SER A 28 -5.99 -12.87 -3.51
CA SER A 28 -6.61 -12.45 -2.27
C SER A 28 -5.56 -12.40 -1.16
N LEU A 29 -5.26 -11.21 -0.68
CA LEU A 29 -4.43 -10.87 0.49
C LEU A 29 -5.31 -10.37 1.64
N LYS A 30 -6.60 -10.74 1.68
CA LYS A 30 -7.52 -10.31 2.74
C LYS A 30 -6.95 -10.69 4.11
N GLU A 31 -6.87 -9.73 5.02
CA GLU A 31 -6.30 -9.93 6.37
C GLU A 31 -4.84 -10.40 6.39
N ALA A 32 -4.12 -10.33 5.26
CA ALA A 32 -2.70 -10.68 5.23
C ALA A 32 -1.87 -9.68 6.05
N VAL A 33 -0.76 -10.16 6.60
CA VAL A 33 0.15 -9.36 7.43
C VAL A 33 1.54 -9.36 6.81
N PHE A 34 2.07 -8.17 6.53
CA PHE A 34 3.45 -7.95 6.12
C PHE A 34 4.20 -7.22 7.23
N SER A 35 5.24 -7.85 7.77
CA SER A 35 6.05 -7.33 8.89
C SER A 35 7.53 -7.40 8.53
N ASN A 36 8.26 -6.29 8.62
CA ASN A 36 9.72 -6.27 8.37
C ASN A 36 10.12 -6.85 6.99
N VAL A 37 9.28 -6.60 5.96
CA VAL A 37 9.47 -7.12 4.61
C VAL A 37 10.06 -6.04 3.69
N ASP A 38 10.85 -6.45 2.70
CA ASP A 38 11.17 -5.59 1.56
C ASP A 38 10.23 -5.90 0.38
N LEU A 39 9.34 -4.97 0.06
CA LEU A 39 8.45 -4.99 -1.11
C LEU A 39 8.90 -3.97 -2.17
N GLY A 40 10.13 -3.45 -2.10
CA GLY A 40 10.66 -2.45 -3.02
C GLY A 40 10.39 -2.83 -4.47
N ARG A 41 9.82 -1.89 -5.24
CA ARG A 41 9.48 -2.07 -6.67
C ARG A 41 8.52 -3.24 -6.96
N CYS A 42 7.76 -3.72 -5.97
CA CYS A 42 6.72 -4.71 -6.21
C CYS A 42 5.62 -4.18 -7.14
N LEU A 43 4.99 -5.12 -7.84
CA LEU A 43 3.77 -4.89 -8.60
C LEU A 43 2.63 -5.72 -8.01
N ILE A 44 1.59 -5.04 -7.54
CA ILE A 44 0.37 -5.65 -6.99
C ILE A 44 -0.79 -5.20 -7.88
N THR A 45 -1.39 -6.13 -8.62
CA THR A 45 -2.49 -5.83 -9.57
C THR A 45 -3.68 -6.72 -9.32
N ASP A 46 -4.89 -6.15 -9.43
CA ASP A 46 -6.15 -6.89 -9.33
C ASP A 46 -6.24 -7.69 -8.01
N ALA A 47 -5.82 -7.08 -6.90
CA ALA A 47 -5.71 -7.77 -5.62
C ALA A 47 -6.81 -7.35 -4.65
N ASN A 48 -7.32 -8.31 -3.87
CA ASN A 48 -8.13 -8.02 -2.70
C ASN A 48 -7.25 -8.03 -1.45
N ALA A 49 -6.90 -6.84 -0.94
CA ALA A 49 -6.12 -6.61 0.27
C ALA A 49 -6.98 -5.96 1.38
N ASP A 50 -8.27 -6.28 1.42
CA ASP A 50 -9.19 -5.87 2.48
C ASP A 50 -8.62 -6.27 3.86
N GLN A 51 -8.62 -5.34 4.82
CA GLN A 51 -8.10 -5.56 6.18
C GLN A 51 -6.62 -5.97 6.26
N MET A 52 -5.84 -5.76 5.20
CA MET A 52 -4.41 -6.05 5.22
C MET A 52 -3.67 -5.16 6.22
N VAL A 53 -2.67 -5.74 6.89
CA VAL A 53 -1.79 -5.02 7.82
C VAL A 53 -0.37 -5.00 7.28
N VAL A 54 0.22 -3.81 7.17
CA VAL A 54 1.59 -3.59 6.70
C VAL A 54 2.32 -2.76 7.76
N ARG A 55 3.41 -3.30 8.32
CA ARG A 55 4.18 -2.64 9.37
C ARG A 55 5.69 -2.82 9.20
N ASN A 56 6.44 -1.74 9.33
CA ASN A 56 7.91 -1.75 9.19
C ASN A 56 8.37 -2.31 7.82
N VAL A 57 7.73 -1.91 6.73
CA VAL A 57 7.97 -2.48 5.39
C VAL A 57 8.61 -1.44 4.48
N ALA A 58 9.55 -1.86 3.64
CA ALA A 58 10.02 -1.05 2.52
C ALA A 58 9.07 -1.23 1.32
N MET A 59 8.38 -0.18 0.89
CA MET A 59 7.47 -0.17 -0.27
C MET A 59 7.84 0.92 -1.27
N ASN A 60 9.12 1.29 -1.33
CA ASN A 60 9.61 2.31 -2.24
C ASN A 60 9.37 1.88 -3.70
N ALA A 61 8.82 2.78 -4.49
CA ALA A 61 8.46 2.59 -5.90
C ALA A 61 7.52 1.39 -6.16
N VAL A 62 6.72 0.96 -5.18
CA VAL A 62 5.66 -0.04 -5.39
C VAL A 62 4.59 0.51 -6.32
N VAL A 63 4.06 -0.36 -7.18
CA VAL A 63 2.89 -0.06 -8.01
C VAL A 63 1.72 -0.95 -7.57
N MET A 64 0.62 -0.31 -7.16
CA MET A 64 -0.65 -0.94 -6.83
C MET A 64 -1.73 -0.48 -7.82
N GLU A 65 -2.32 -1.40 -8.57
CA GLU A 65 -3.38 -1.09 -9.54
C GLU A 65 -4.59 -2.01 -9.33
N ASN A 66 -5.81 -1.45 -9.39
CA ASN A 66 -7.05 -2.19 -9.17
C ASN A 66 -7.08 -2.97 -7.83
N VAL A 67 -6.57 -2.36 -6.76
CA VAL A 67 -6.49 -3.01 -5.44
C VAL A 67 -7.65 -2.57 -4.55
N VAL A 68 -8.26 -3.51 -3.84
CA VAL A 68 -9.21 -3.23 -2.77
C VAL A 68 -8.48 -3.27 -1.43
N MET A 69 -8.43 -2.17 -0.68
CA MET A 69 -7.70 -2.07 0.60
C MET A 69 -8.57 -1.52 1.73
N HIS A 70 -9.87 -1.84 1.75
CA HIS A 70 -10.73 -1.25 2.77
C HIS A 70 -10.25 -1.63 4.17
N THR A 71 -10.32 -0.69 5.11
CA THR A 71 -9.91 -0.90 6.51
C THR A 71 -8.47 -1.42 6.70
N ALA A 72 -7.61 -1.33 5.67
CA ALA A 72 -6.22 -1.72 5.77
C ALA A 72 -5.43 -0.74 6.66
N SER A 73 -4.38 -1.25 7.30
CA SER A 73 -3.50 -0.46 8.17
C SER A 73 -2.06 -0.50 7.65
N VAL A 74 -1.51 0.65 7.30
CA VAL A 74 -0.15 0.82 6.78
C VAL A 74 0.60 1.77 7.72
N THR A 75 1.58 1.24 8.45
CA THR A 75 2.30 1.99 9.51
C THR A 75 3.80 1.77 9.44
N HIS A 76 4.60 2.81 9.68
CA HIS A 76 6.07 2.70 9.60
C HIS A 76 6.56 2.14 8.25
N VAL A 77 6.00 2.63 7.14
CA VAL A 77 6.31 2.15 5.79
C VAL A 77 7.00 3.22 4.96
N ASP A 78 8.03 2.84 4.21
CA ASP A 78 8.59 3.68 3.16
C ASP A 78 7.74 3.54 1.88
N LEU A 79 6.94 4.55 1.55
CA LEU A 79 6.12 4.61 0.34
C LEU A 79 6.71 5.56 -0.71
N ASN A 80 8.00 5.88 -0.62
CA ASN A 80 8.66 6.85 -1.49
C ASN A 80 8.49 6.47 -2.96
N GLY A 81 7.95 7.39 -3.77
CA GLY A 81 7.73 7.18 -5.21
C GLY A 81 6.72 6.07 -5.55
N SER A 82 6.02 5.50 -4.57
CA SER A 82 5.00 4.49 -4.83
C SER A 82 3.79 5.08 -5.55
N THR A 83 3.06 4.23 -6.26
CA THR A 83 1.89 4.64 -7.02
C THR A 83 0.71 3.72 -6.78
N ILE A 84 -0.42 4.32 -6.41
CA ILE A 84 -1.71 3.65 -6.28
C ILE A 84 -2.66 4.19 -7.36
N ARG A 85 -3.24 3.32 -8.18
CA ARG A 85 -4.24 3.68 -9.20
C ARG A 85 -5.45 2.77 -9.13
N PHE A 86 -6.62 3.34 -9.40
CA PHE A 86 -7.88 2.58 -9.49
C PHE A 86 -8.16 1.73 -8.23
N ALA A 87 -7.66 2.16 -7.07
CA ALA A 87 -7.81 1.45 -5.82
C ALA A 87 -9.00 1.95 -5.01
N SER A 88 -9.60 1.07 -4.23
CA SER A 88 -10.57 1.43 -3.20
C SER A 88 -9.87 1.49 -1.85
N LEU A 89 -9.77 2.70 -1.28
CA LEU A 89 -9.05 3.00 -0.03
C LEU A 89 -10.00 3.41 1.11
N ALA A 90 -11.26 2.94 1.07
CA ALA A 90 -12.25 3.29 2.09
C ALA A 90 -11.78 2.84 3.47
N ASP A 91 -11.77 3.75 4.44
CA ASP A 91 -11.33 3.50 5.82
C ASP A 91 -9.88 2.97 5.95
N THR A 92 -9.06 3.10 4.92
CA THR A 92 -7.63 2.77 4.98
C THR A 92 -6.88 3.79 5.84
N SER A 93 -6.04 3.31 6.76
CA SER A 93 -5.11 4.15 7.52
C SER A 93 -3.71 4.03 6.94
N ILE A 94 -3.09 5.17 6.63
CA ILE A 94 -1.68 5.30 6.28
C ILE A 94 -1.08 6.32 7.25
N ALA A 95 -0.25 5.85 8.18
CA ALA A 95 0.29 6.68 9.26
C ALA A 95 1.78 6.42 9.45
N GLU A 96 2.53 7.44 9.88
CA GLU A 96 3.96 7.28 10.21
C GLU A 96 4.78 6.72 9.03
N CYS A 97 4.41 7.09 7.80
CA CYS A 97 5.05 6.61 6.56
C CYS A 97 5.83 7.73 5.87
N ASP A 98 6.87 7.37 5.10
CA ASP A 98 7.46 8.30 4.13
C ASP A 98 6.61 8.31 2.85
N LEU A 99 5.91 9.41 2.61
CA LEU A 99 5.01 9.60 1.45
C LEU A 99 5.67 10.41 0.32
N THR A 100 6.97 10.66 0.39
CA THR A 100 7.68 11.51 -0.57
C THR A 100 7.56 10.95 -1.98
N GLY A 101 6.97 11.72 -2.90
CA GLY A 101 6.77 11.27 -4.29
C GLY A 101 5.66 10.22 -4.47
N MET A 102 4.98 9.79 -3.40
CA MET A 102 3.85 8.87 -3.51
C MET A 102 2.70 9.53 -4.28
N THR A 103 2.08 8.79 -5.19
CA THR A 103 0.89 9.26 -5.92
C THR A 103 -0.33 8.37 -5.74
N ILE A 104 -1.51 8.99 -5.66
CA ILE A 104 -2.81 8.32 -5.74
C ILE A 104 -3.56 8.88 -6.94
N ASN A 105 -3.89 8.02 -7.91
CA ASN A 105 -4.52 8.40 -9.18
C ASN A 105 -3.78 9.54 -9.91
N GLY A 106 -2.45 9.58 -9.77
CA GLY A 106 -1.57 10.59 -10.38
C GLY A 106 -1.44 11.90 -9.59
N TYR A 107 -2.18 12.08 -8.49
CA TYR A 107 -2.01 13.23 -7.60
C TYR A 107 -0.96 12.91 -6.54
N LEU A 108 -0.04 13.85 -6.31
CA LEU A 108 0.98 13.74 -5.28
C LEU A 108 0.32 13.79 -3.90
N VAL A 109 0.56 12.77 -3.07
CA VAL A 109 -0.09 12.66 -1.75
C VAL A 109 0.26 13.83 -0.84
N THR A 110 1.51 14.32 -0.90
CA THR A 110 1.91 15.50 -0.12
C THR A 110 1.14 16.77 -0.50
N ASP A 111 0.74 16.91 -1.77
CA ASP A 111 -0.11 18.04 -2.19
C ASP A 111 -1.54 17.89 -1.68
N LEU A 112 -2.08 16.66 -1.69
CA LEU A 112 -3.41 16.36 -1.14
C LEU A 112 -3.47 16.65 0.36
N LEU A 113 -2.44 16.26 1.11
CA LEU A 113 -2.34 16.52 2.55
C LEU A 113 -2.27 18.03 2.84
N ARG A 114 -1.43 18.77 2.11
CA ARG A 114 -1.35 20.23 2.23
C ARG A 114 -2.72 20.90 2.00
N LEU A 115 -3.45 20.48 0.96
CA LEU A 115 -4.79 21.00 0.68
C LEU A 115 -5.79 20.69 1.79
N ALA A 116 -5.70 19.50 2.42
CA ALA A 116 -6.54 19.13 3.54
C ALA A 116 -6.25 19.98 4.79
N GLU A 117 -4.98 20.22 5.08
CA GLU A 117 -4.54 21.08 6.20
C GLU A 117 -5.02 22.53 6.03
N GLU A 118 -4.88 23.09 4.83
CA GLU A 118 -5.37 24.44 4.49
C GLU A 118 -6.88 24.56 4.74
N GLN A 119 -7.67 23.57 4.31
CA GLN A 119 -9.13 23.57 4.53
C GLN A 119 -9.53 23.42 6.00
N LEU A 120 -8.73 22.74 6.82
CA LEU A 120 -8.99 22.62 8.26
C LEU A 120 -8.74 23.96 8.97
N LEU A 121 -7.72 24.71 8.55
CA LEU A 121 -7.43 26.04 9.09
C LEU A 121 -8.50 27.06 8.72
N GLU A 122 -9.06 26.99 7.50
CA GLU A 122 -10.17 27.87 7.08
C GLU A 122 -11.48 27.62 7.84
N ARG A 123 -11.61 26.45 8.48
CA ARG A 123 -12.80 26.05 9.24
C ARG A 123 -12.67 26.29 10.76
N ALA A 124 -11.50 26.71 11.24
CA ALA A 124 -11.20 26.98 12.65
C ALA A 124 -11.42 28.46 12.99
#